data_AF-A0A452ZXJ3-F1
#
_entry.id   AF-A0A452ZXJ3-F1
#
_cell.length_a   1.000
_cell.length_b   1.000
_cell.length_c   1.000
_cell.angle_alpha   90.00
_cell.angle_beta   90.00
_cell.angle_gamma   90.00
#
_symmetry.space_group_name_H-M   'P 1'
#
loop_
_entity.id
_entity.type
_entity.pdbx_description
1 polymer ?
#
loop_
_entity_poly.entity_id
_entity_poly.type
_entity_poly.pdbx_seq_one_letter_code
_entity_poly.pdbx_strand_id
1 'polypeptide(L)'
;MMTDFLGSPSPEIISRIRNEKARRYLSSMRKKLPVPFSEKFPKADPAAVKLLQKLLAFDPKDRPTAEEALADPYFNGLAKVEREPSCQPISKMEFEFERRKFTREDIKELIFREILEYHPQLLKDYTNGSEKTNFLYPRFLP
;
A
#
# COMPACT_ATOMS: atom_id res chain seq x y z
N MET A 1 -2.27 -9.00 -20.29
CA MET A 1 -1.11 -8.83 -19.39
C MET A 1 -0.66 -7.38 -19.42
N MET A 2 0.00 -6.86 -18.36
CA MET A 2 0.51 -5.48 -18.36
C MET A 2 1.43 -5.17 -19.56
N THR A 3 2.15 -6.18 -20.06
CA THR A 3 3.01 -6.09 -21.26
C THR A 3 2.27 -5.84 -22.58
N ASP A 4 0.95 -6.06 -22.63
CA ASP A 4 0.13 -5.73 -23.81
C ASP A 4 -0.09 -4.23 -23.94
N PHE A 5 0.12 -3.47 -22.86
CA PHE A 5 -0.12 -2.05 -22.82
C PHE A 5 1.18 -1.26 -22.68
N LEU A 6 2.03 -1.62 -21.72
CA LEU A 6 3.32 -0.97 -21.49
C LEU A 6 4.44 -1.47 -22.40
N GLY A 7 4.16 -2.46 -23.24
CA GLY A 7 5.17 -3.16 -24.02
C GLY A 7 6.01 -4.11 -23.16
N SER A 8 7.02 -4.70 -23.78
CA SER A 8 7.95 -5.57 -23.07
C SER A 8 8.95 -4.76 -22.24
N PRO A 9 9.19 -5.11 -20.95
CA PRO A 9 10.19 -4.43 -20.15
C PRO A 9 11.59 -4.60 -20.74
N SER A 10 12.46 -3.64 -20.44
CA SER A 10 13.86 -3.69 -20.86
C SER A 10 14.59 -4.85 -20.18
N PRO A 11 15.69 -5.37 -20.78
CA PRO A 11 16.51 -6.40 -20.14
C PRO A 11 17.03 -5.98 -18.76
N GLU A 12 17.27 -4.69 -18.55
CA GLU A 12 17.72 -4.14 -17.26
C GLU A 12 16.62 -4.21 -16.18
N ILE A 13 15.38 -3.87 -16.53
CA ILE A 13 14.26 -4.02 -15.59
C ILE A 13 14.05 -5.51 -15.26
N ILE A 14 14.14 -6.38 -16.28
CA ILE A 14 13.99 -7.82 -16.10
C ILE A 14 15.10 -8.38 -15.17
N SER A 15 16.35 -7.91 -15.29
CA SER A 15 17.46 -8.40 -14.48
C SER A 15 17.30 -8.10 -12.98
N ARG A 16 16.61 -7.01 -12.63
CA ARG A 16 16.29 -6.64 -11.24
C ARG A 16 15.22 -7.54 -10.59
N ILE A 17 14.50 -8.35 -11.38
CA ILE A 17 13.47 -9.26 -10.86
C ILE A 17 14.11 -10.44 -10.12
N ARG A 18 13.82 -10.54 -8.81
CA ARG A 18 14.33 -11.60 -7.93
C ARG A 18 13.80 -12.99 -8.31
N ASN A 19 12.53 -13.08 -8.70
CA ASN A 19 11.91 -14.35 -9.07
C ASN A 19 12.43 -14.83 -10.44
N GLU A 20 13.18 -15.94 -10.43
CA GLU A 20 13.81 -16.48 -11.63
C GLU A 20 12.80 -16.97 -12.67
N LYS A 21 11.70 -17.61 -12.25
CA LYS A 21 10.64 -18.07 -13.16
C LYS A 21 10.01 -16.90 -13.90
N ALA A 22 9.70 -15.82 -13.17
CA ALA A 22 9.17 -14.59 -13.76
C ALA A 22 10.16 -13.95 -14.75
N ARG A 23 11.46 -13.96 -14.42
CA ARG A 23 12.52 -13.47 -15.30
C ARG A 23 12.59 -14.26 -16.61
N ARG A 24 12.65 -15.60 -16.52
CA ARG A 24 12.68 -16.47 -17.71
C ARG A 24 11.44 -16.26 -18.56
N TYR A 25 10.26 -16.19 -17.95
CA TYR A 25 8.99 -15.95 -18.65
C TYR A 25 8.98 -14.62 -19.42
N LEU A 26 9.42 -13.53 -18.79
CA LEU A 26 9.47 -12.21 -19.43
C LEU A 26 10.55 -12.14 -20.52
N SER A 27 11.68 -12.82 -20.33
CA SER A 27 12.74 -12.90 -21.34
C SER A 27 12.35 -13.72 -22.57
N SER A 28 11.55 -14.80 -22.40
CA SER A 28 11.11 -15.65 -23.51
C SER A 28 9.88 -15.13 -24.24
N MET A 29 9.21 -14.10 -23.71
CA MET A 29 8.02 -13.52 -24.33
C MET A 29 8.39 -12.81 -25.64
N ARG A 30 7.54 -12.94 -26.66
CA ARG A 30 7.64 -12.12 -27.89
C ARG A 30 7.64 -10.64 -27.49
N LYS A 31 8.61 -9.87 -28.02
CA LYS A 31 8.71 -8.44 -27.78
C LYS A 31 7.46 -7.70 -28.29
N LYS A 32 6.91 -6.84 -27.44
CA LYS A 32 5.75 -5.99 -27.71
C LYS A 32 6.16 -4.53 -27.58
N LEU A 33 5.67 -3.70 -28.48
CA LEU A 33 5.83 -2.26 -28.37
C LEU A 33 4.80 -1.70 -27.38
N PRO A 34 5.13 -0.63 -26.65
CA PRO A 34 4.16 0.07 -25.82
C PRO A 34 3.06 0.68 -26.70
N VAL A 35 1.82 0.65 -26.20
CA VAL A 35 0.70 1.35 -26.82
C VAL A 35 0.71 2.79 -26.31
N PRO A 36 0.70 3.81 -27.19
CA PRO A 36 0.59 5.19 -26.76
C PRO A 36 -0.69 5.41 -25.94
N PHE A 37 -0.56 6.00 -24.75
CA PHE A 37 -1.70 6.16 -23.85
C PHE A 37 -2.76 7.12 -24.44
N SER A 38 -2.34 8.09 -25.25
CA SER A 38 -3.22 8.99 -25.99
C SER A 38 -4.13 8.26 -26.98
N GLU A 39 -3.66 7.17 -27.59
CA GLU A 39 -4.48 6.35 -28.49
C GLU A 39 -5.50 5.51 -27.71
N LYS A 40 -5.10 5.05 -26.52
CA LYS A 40 -5.98 4.24 -25.66
C LYS A 40 -7.05 5.09 -24.97
N PHE A 41 -6.71 6.32 -24.60
CA PHE A 41 -7.58 7.24 -23.88
C PHE A 41 -7.75 8.56 -24.66
N PRO A 42 -8.33 8.52 -25.88
CA PRO A 42 -8.36 9.67 -26.77
C PRO A 42 -9.27 10.82 -26.29
N LYS A 43 -10.17 10.53 -25.35
CA LYS A 43 -11.10 11.51 -24.76
C LYS A 43 -10.66 12.01 -23.39
N ALA A 44 -9.56 11.50 -22.85
CA ALA A 44 -9.08 11.91 -21.55
C ALA A 44 -8.27 13.20 -21.65
N ASP A 45 -8.22 13.94 -20.54
CA ASP A 45 -7.38 15.12 -20.43
C ASP A 45 -5.89 14.75 -20.65
N PRO A 46 -5.15 15.46 -21.53
CA PRO A 46 -3.74 15.16 -21.79
C PRO A 46 -2.84 15.18 -20.55
N ALA A 47 -3.13 16.03 -19.56
CA ALA A 47 -2.41 16.06 -18.29
C ALA A 47 -2.68 14.80 -17.45
N ALA A 48 -3.94 14.34 -17.41
CA ALA A 48 -4.31 13.07 -16.76
C ALA A 48 -3.57 11.89 -17.38
N VAL A 49 -3.51 11.86 -18.72
CA VAL A 49 -2.83 10.80 -19.48
C VAL A 49 -1.32 10.79 -19.19
N LYS A 50 -0.69 11.97 -19.11
CA LYS A 50 0.73 12.10 -18.75
C LYS A 50 1.01 11.60 -17.33
N LEU A 51 0.19 11.99 -16.36
CA LEU A 51 0.34 11.50 -14.99
C LEU A 51 0.16 9.97 -14.92
N LEU A 52 -0.87 9.44 -15.59
CA LEU A 52 -1.15 8.00 -15.63
C LEU A 52 0.04 7.21 -16.21
N GLN A 53 0.72 7.74 -17.24
CA GLN A 53 1.90 7.12 -17.81
C GLN A 53 3.07 7.04 -16.81
N LYS A 54 3.25 8.05 -15.94
CA LYS A 54 4.26 8.02 -14.87
C LYS A 54 3.90 7.00 -13.77
N LEU A 55 2.62 6.92 -13.41
CA LEU A 55 2.14 6.01 -12.37
C LEU A 55 2.24 4.53 -12.79
N LEU A 56 2.06 4.24 -14.08
CA LEU A 56 2.10 2.89 -14.63
C LEU A 56 3.50 2.52 -15.17
N ALA A 57 4.48 2.44 -14.26
CA ALA A 57 5.84 1.98 -14.59
C ALA A 57 6.12 0.54 -14.09
N PHE A 58 6.95 -0.19 -14.85
CA PHE A 58 7.38 -1.55 -14.51
C PHE A 58 8.28 -1.58 -13.27
N ASP A 59 9.33 -0.75 -13.24
CA ASP A 59 10.15 -0.61 -12.03
C ASP A 59 9.37 0.27 -11.04
N PRO A 60 9.10 -0.22 -9.81
CA PRO A 60 8.46 0.61 -8.79
C PRO A 60 9.22 1.90 -8.47
N LYS A 61 10.53 1.94 -8.69
CA LYS A 61 11.37 3.13 -8.46
C LYS A 61 11.14 4.23 -9.49
N ASP A 62 10.60 3.90 -10.65
CA ASP A 62 10.31 4.87 -11.71
C ASP A 62 8.94 5.53 -11.51
N ARG A 63 8.16 5.07 -10.52
CA ARG A 63 6.86 5.67 -10.18
C ARG A 63 7.07 6.85 -9.25
N PRO A 64 6.30 7.95 -9.43
CA PRO A 64 6.32 9.04 -8.47
C PRO A 64 5.77 8.56 -7.13
N THR A 65 6.25 9.19 -6.06
CA THR A 65 5.62 9.12 -4.74
C THR A 65 4.21 9.73 -4.78
N ALA A 66 3.40 9.44 -3.76
CA ALA A 66 2.07 10.03 -3.65
C ALA A 66 2.11 11.57 -3.61
N GLU A 67 3.12 12.12 -2.93
CA GLU A 67 3.35 13.57 -2.83
C GLU A 67 3.71 14.19 -4.19
N GLU A 68 4.67 13.59 -4.91
CA GLU A 68 5.03 14.04 -6.27
C GLU A 68 3.86 13.91 -7.25
N ALA A 69 3.02 12.89 -7.10
CA ALA A 69 1.83 12.70 -7.94
C ALA A 69 0.76 13.76 -7.66
N LEU A 70 0.53 14.14 -6.39
CA LEU A 70 -0.40 15.21 -6.01
C LEU A 70 0.08 16.59 -6.47
N ALA A 71 1.40 16.80 -6.55
CA ALA A 71 2.00 18.02 -7.08
C ALA A 71 2.01 18.09 -8.63
N ASP A 72 1.53 17.07 -9.34
CA ASP A 72 1.50 17.06 -10.81
C ASP A 72 0.52 18.13 -11.34
N PRO A 73 0.84 18.79 -12.48
CA PRO A 73 -0.04 19.82 -13.06
C PRO A 73 -1.48 19.39 -13.30
N TYR A 74 -1.75 18.09 -13.44
CA TYR A 74 -3.11 17.57 -13.52
C TYR A 74 -4.00 17.96 -12.32
N PHE A 75 -3.43 18.09 -11.12
CA PHE A 75 -4.16 18.47 -9.91
C PHE A 75 -4.08 19.97 -9.58
N ASN A 76 -3.54 20.81 -10.48
CA ASN A 76 -3.51 22.26 -10.26
C ASN A 76 -4.91 22.81 -10.00
N GLY A 77 -5.06 23.56 -8.90
CA GLY A 77 -6.33 24.13 -8.47
C GLY A 77 -7.23 23.16 -7.69
N LEU A 78 -6.88 21.88 -7.60
CA LEU A 78 -7.54 20.87 -6.76
C LEU A 78 -6.72 20.54 -5.51
N ALA A 79 -5.41 20.32 -5.70
CA ALA A 79 -4.49 19.99 -4.60
C ALA A 79 -4.39 21.15 -3.60
N LYS A 80 -4.35 20.81 -2.32
CA LYS A 80 -4.26 21.77 -1.20
C LYS A 80 -3.26 21.25 -0.20
N VAL A 81 -1.99 21.65 -0.37
CA VAL A 81 -0.87 21.24 0.48
C VAL A 81 -1.19 21.41 1.98
N GLU A 82 -1.82 22.52 2.35
CA GLU A 82 -2.26 22.81 3.73
C GLU A 82 -3.19 21.75 4.34
N ARG A 83 -3.95 21.03 3.50
CA ARG A 83 -4.92 19.99 3.86
C ARG A 83 -4.42 18.58 3.56
N GLU A 84 -3.25 18.45 2.95
CA GLU A 84 -2.64 17.20 2.50
C GLU A 84 -1.23 17.06 3.09
N PRO A 85 -1.06 17.15 4.42
CA PRO A 85 0.27 17.05 5.03
C PRO A 85 0.84 15.64 4.86
N SER A 86 2.10 15.55 4.46
CA SER A 86 2.84 14.29 4.47
C SER A 86 3.03 13.80 5.91
N CYS A 87 2.65 12.54 6.15
CA CYS A 87 2.93 11.89 7.43
C CYS A 87 4.41 11.48 7.50
N GLN A 88 4.99 11.48 8.70
CA GLN A 88 6.33 10.92 8.89
C GLN A 88 6.33 9.42 8.56
N PRO A 89 7.43 8.88 8.00
CA PRO A 89 7.53 7.45 7.77
C PRO A 89 7.29 6.67 9.07
N ILE A 90 6.31 5.78 9.04
CA ILE A 90 6.00 4.86 10.15
C ILE A 90 7.23 3.97 10.38
N SER A 91 7.62 3.80 11.64
CA SER A 91 8.82 3.02 11.97
C SER A 91 8.62 1.55 11.61
N LYS A 92 9.68 0.89 11.14
CA LYS A 92 9.63 -0.58 10.92
C LYS A 92 9.33 -1.36 12.20
N MET A 93 9.58 -0.78 13.37
CA MET A 93 9.26 -1.37 14.66
C MET A 93 7.75 -1.46 14.90
N GLU A 94 6.97 -0.50 14.38
CA GLU A 94 5.51 -0.53 14.49
C GLU A 94 4.91 -1.71 13.72
N PHE A 95 5.60 -2.21 12.69
CA PHE A 95 5.23 -3.42 11.93
C PHE A 95 5.95 -4.69 12.41
N GLU A 96 6.62 -4.67 13.57
CA GLU A 96 7.34 -5.86 14.06
C GLU A 96 6.40 -7.04 14.33
N PHE A 97 5.14 -6.77 14.69
CA PHE A 97 4.12 -7.79 14.90
C PHE A 97 3.94 -8.67 13.64
N GLU A 98 4.01 -8.13 12.42
CA GLU A 98 3.85 -8.93 11.19
C GLU A 98 5.00 -9.94 10.97
N ARG A 99 6.15 -9.70 11.58
CA ARG A 99 7.33 -10.56 11.44
C ARG A 99 7.34 -11.73 12.42
N ARG A 100 6.51 -11.67 13.46
CA ARG A 100 6.40 -12.71 14.49
C ARG A 100 5.28 -13.68 14.14
N LYS A 101 5.48 -14.96 14.48
CA LYS A 101 4.38 -15.94 14.45
C LYS A 101 3.58 -15.79 15.72
N PHE A 102 2.28 -15.59 15.60
CA PHE A 102 1.37 -15.51 16.72
C PHE A 102 0.42 -16.69 16.74
N THR A 103 0.13 -17.19 17.93
CA THR A 103 -1.00 -18.07 18.18
C THR A 103 -2.30 -17.26 18.21
N ARG A 104 -3.45 -17.94 18.21
CA ARG A 104 -4.74 -17.27 18.35
C ARG A 104 -4.83 -16.51 19.67
N GLU A 105 -4.27 -17.07 20.73
CA GLU A 105 -4.25 -16.52 22.08
C GLU A 105 -3.39 -15.25 22.13
N ASP A 106 -2.23 -15.24 21.48
CA ASP A 106 -1.40 -14.04 21.38
C ASP A 106 -2.11 -12.89 20.63
N ILE A 107 -2.80 -13.19 19.53
CA ILE A 107 -3.55 -12.18 18.77
C ILE A 107 -4.69 -11.62 19.62
N LYS A 108 -5.43 -12.47 20.35
CA LYS A 108 -6.49 -12.02 21.26
C LYS A 108 -5.94 -11.07 22.32
N GLU A 109 -4.80 -11.42 22.91
CA GLU A 109 -4.14 -10.58 23.92
C GLU A 109 -3.67 -9.25 23.33
N LEU A 110 -3.07 -9.25 22.14
CA LEU A 110 -2.64 -8.01 21.45
C LEU A 110 -3.82 -7.08 21.16
N ILE A 111 -4.92 -7.62 20.61
CA ILE A 111 -6.14 -6.85 20.36
C ILE A 111 -6.72 -6.32 21.67
N PHE A 112 -6.73 -7.13 22.73
CA PHE A 112 -7.23 -6.71 24.02
C PHE A 112 -6.40 -5.57 24.61
N ARG A 113 -5.07 -5.64 24.51
CA ARG A 113 -4.17 -4.56 24.93
C ARG A 113 -4.41 -3.26 24.17
N GLU A 114 -4.60 -3.32 22.86
CA GLU A 114 -4.96 -2.14 22.06
C GLU A 114 -6.26 -1.51 22.59
N ILE A 115 -7.28 -2.32 22.90
CA ILE A 115 -8.53 -1.82 23.50
C ILE A 115 -8.26 -1.12 24.83
N LEU A 116 -7.41 -1.68 25.70
CA LEU A 116 -7.10 -1.08 27.01
C LEU A 116 -6.49 0.32 26.88
N GLU A 117 -5.69 0.59 25.85
CA GLU A 117 -5.09 1.93 25.62
C GLU A 117 -6.16 3.02 25.48
N TYR A 118 -7.33 2.70 24.91
CA TYR A 118 -8.46 3.62 24.75
C TYR A 118 -9.47 3.56 25.91
N HIS A 119 -9.28 2.68 26.91
CA HIS A 119 -10.21 2.48 28.03
C HIS A 119 -9.50 2.56 29.40
N PRO A 120 -9.21 3.77 29.92
CA PRO A 120 -8.37 3.98 31.10
C PRO A 120 -8.86 3.30 32.39
N GLN A 121 -10.18 3.12 32.55
CA GLN A 121 -10.74 2.44 33.72
C GLN A 121 -10.48 0.93 33.65
N LEU A 122 -10.73 0.32 32.49
CA LEU A 122 -10.49 -1.09 32.26
C LEU A 122 -8.99 -1.44 32.33
N LEU A 123 -8.12 -0.56 31.86
CA LEU A 123 -6.67 -0.70 32.00
C LEU A 123 -6.25 -0.78 33.48
N LYS A 124 -6.80 0.11 34.33
CA LYS A 124 -6.52 0.07 35.79
C LYS A 124 -6.97 -1.26 36.41
N ASP A 125 -8.16 -1.73 36.07
CA ASP A 125 -8.70 -2.99 36.60
C ASP A 125 -7.87 -4.21 36.17
N TYR A 126 -7.39 -4.19 34.92
CA TYR A 126 -6.51 -5.23 34.37
C TYR A 126 -5.12 -5.20 35.02
N THR A 127 -4.50 -4.03 35.19
CA THR A 127 -3.16 -3.90 35.83
C THR A 127 -3.19 -4.23 37.33
N ASN A 128 -4.31 -3.95 38.01
CA ASN A 128 -4.48 -4.24 39.43
C ASN A 128 -4.75 -5.73 39.73
N GLY A 129 -4.73 -6.60 38.72
CA GLY A 129 -4.85 -8.05 38.90
C GLY A 129 -6.26 -8.49 39.34
N SER A 130 -7.30 -7.71 39.05
CA SER A 130 -8.66 -8.17 39.31
C SER A 130 -8.97 -9.38 38.41
N GLU A 131 -9.08 -10.57 39.01
CA GLU A 131 -9.29 -11.86 38.33
C GLU A 131 -10.58 -11.93 37.48
N LYS A 132 -11.36 -10.85 37.44
CA LYS A 132 -12.54 -10.71 36.58
C LYS A 132 -12.52 -9.35 35.91
N THR A 133 -11.73 -9.21 34.86
CA THR A 133 -12.08 -8.24 33.82
C THR A 133 -13.44 -8.66 33.27
N ASN A 134 -14.51 -8.01 33.74
CA ASN A 134 -15.86 -8.17 33.19
C ASN A 134 -15.90 -7.51 31.80
N PHE A 135 -15.12 -8.05 30.86
CA PHE A 135 -15.25 -7.74 29.46
C PHE A 135 -16.47 -8.50 28.95
N LEU A 136 -17.64 -7.95 29.23
CA LEU A 136 -18.90 -8.37 28.61
C LEU A 136 -18.76 -8.09 27.13
N TYR A 137 -18.37 -9.11 26.35
CA TYR A 137 -18.65 -9.12 24.92
C TYR A 137 -20.13 -8.77 24.76
N PRO A 138 -20.51 -7.78 23.94
CA PRO A 138 -21.88 -7.68 23.46
C PRO A 138 -22.13 -8.96 22.68
N ARG A 139 -22.68 -9.98 23.34
CA ARG A 139 -23.22 -11.13 22.64
C ARG A 139 -24.35 -10.54 21.81
N PHE A 140 -24.23 -10.65 20.49
CA PHE A 140 -25.28 -10.30 19.54
C PHE A 140 -26.64 -10.71 20.13
N LEU A 141 -27.47 -9.70 20.41
CA LEU A 141 -28.86 -9.92 20.75
C LEU A 141 -29.54 -10.55 19.52
N PRO A 142 -30.26 -11.68 19.67
CA PRO A 142 -31.16 -12.16 18.63
C PRO A 142 -32.33 -11.19 18.40
#